data_AF-A0A453SR98-F1
#
_entry.id   AF-A0A453SR98-F1
#
_cell.length_a   1.000
_cell.length_b   1.000
_cell.length_c   1.000
_cell.angle_alpha   90.00
_cell.angle_beta   90.00
_cell.angle_gamma   90.00
#
_symmetry.space_group_name_H-M   'P 1'
#
loop_
_entity.id
_entity.type
_entity.pdbx_description
1 polymer ?
#
loop_
_entity_poly.entity_id
_entity_poly.type
_entity_poly.pdbx_seq_one_letter_code
_entity_poly.pdbx_strand_id
1 'polypeptide(L)'
;MLGHLERQPLNKERRVAWLTLIGPVFDSMGLFLLAHFRLLFSLFFQWMHADDDRTVLLVLERIHTVIKLTWIRKSPYTSRLVDELVLLYKESATRKSREMMRNHIMEILMLLQKCKGQQFEEAWKKHGADLDLTLLLSRFKELCTEDGSPEF
;
A
#
# COMPACT_ATOMS: atom_id res chain seq x y z
N MET A 1 8.73 5.48 -20.27
CA MET A 1 8.07 4.23 -19.84
C MET A 1 6.74 4.51 -19.11
N LEU A 2 6.73 5.29 -18.03
CA LEU A 2 5.49 5.62 -17.27
C LEU A 2 4.42 6.36 -18.08
N GLY A 3 4.78 7.35 -18.92
CA GLY A 3 3.80 8.10 -19.72
C GLY A 3 3.04 7.27 -20.77
N HIS A 4 3.54 6.08 -21.14
CA HIS A 4 2.78 5.16 -22.01
C HIS A 4 1.74 4.35 -21.23
N LEU A 5 2.00 4.09 -19.94
CA LEU A 5 1.04 3.44 -19.04
C LEU A 5 -0.08 4.39 -18.65
N GLU A 6 0.24 5.67 -18.46
CA GLU A 6 -0.76 6.72 -18.20
C GLU A 6 -1.77 6.87 -19.34
N ARG A 7 -1.35 6.64 -20.59
CA ARG A 7 -2.25 6.70 -21.77
C ARG A 7 -3.15 5.47 -21.92
N GLN A 8 -2.72 4.31 -21.38
CA GLN A 8 -3.49 3.06 -21.47
C GLN A 8 -3.44 2.27 -20.15
N PRO A 9 -3.95 2.84 -19.04
CA PRO A 9 -3.78 2.27 -17.70
C PRO A 9 -4.63 1.01 -17.47
N LEU A 10 -5.63 0.77 -18.32
CA LEU A 10 -6.52 -0.39 -18.25
C LEU A 10 -6.00 -1.61 -19.01
N ASN A 11 -4.89 -1.48 -19.76
CA ASN A 11 -4.30 -2.63 -20.44
C ASN A 11 -3.66 -3.57 -19.42
N LYS A 12 -4.35 -4.68 -19.13
CA LYS A 12 -3.97 -5.67 -18.12
C LYS A 12 -2.57 -6.23 -18.33
N GLU A 13 -2.24 -6.66 -19.54
CA GLU A 13 -0.94 -7.28 -19.83
C GLU A 13 0.21 -6.31 -19.61
N ARG A 14 0.07 -5.08 -20.09
CA ARG A 14 1.09 -4.04 -19.91
C ARG A 14 1.29 -3.66 -18.45
N ARG A 15 0.19 -3.52 -17.71
CA ARG A 15 0.23 -3.24 -16.27
C ARG A 15 0.93 -4.35 -15.52
N VAL A 16 0.54 -5.60 -15.73
CA VAL A 16 1.14 -6.76 -15.06
C VAL A 16 2.61 -6.90 -15.41
N ALA A 17 2.98 -6.76 -16.69
CA ALA A 17 4.37 -6.80 -17.14
C ALA A 17 5.21 -5.70 -16.47
N TRP A 18 4.69 -4.47 -16.44
CA TRP A 18 5.38 -3.36 -15.81
C TRP A 18 5.55 -3.57 -14.30
N LEU A 19 4.48 -3.93 -13.59
CA LEU A 19 4.52 -4.18 -12.13
C LEU A 19 5.48 -5.31 -11.77
N THR A 20 5.59 -6.33 -12.62
CA THR A 20 6.51 -7.46 -12.42
C THR A 20 7.98 -7.03 -12.58
N LEU A 21 8.27 -6.11 -13.51
CA LEU A 21 9.64 -5.77 -13.90
C LEU A 21 10.18 -4.49 -13.22
N ILE A 22 9.32 -3.67 -12.60
CA ILE A 22 9.74 -2.36 -12.09
C ILE A 22 10.55 -2.43 -10.78
N GLY A 23 10.49 -3.54 -10.04
CA GLY A 23 11.16 -3.69 -8.73
C GLY A 23 12.63 -3.25 -8.71
N PRO A 24 13.52 -3.86 -9.53
CA PRO A 24 14.93 -3.49 -9.56
C PRO A 24 15.19 -2.02 -9.92
N VAL A 25 14.29 -1.40 -10.69
CA VAL A 25 14.38 0.02 -11.03
C VAL A 25 14.08 0.88 -9.81
N PHE A 26 13.08 0.51 -9.00
CA PHE A 26 12.81 1.20 -7.74
C PHE A 26 13.99 1.11 -6.79
N ASP A 27 14.56 -0.08 -6.62
CA ASP A 27 15.73 -0.30 -5.77
C ASP A 27 16.91 0.56 -6.22
N SER A 28 17.13 0.67 -7.53
CA SER A 28 18.18 1.52 -8.11
C SER A 28 17.92 3.02 -7.94
N MET A 29 16.64 3.45 -7.96
CA MET A 29 16.26 4.85 -7.79
C MET A 29 16.29 5.31 -6.32
N GLY A 30 15.93 4.44 -5.38
CA GLY A 30 15.85 4.76 -3.96
C GLY A 30 15.02 6.03 -3.69
N LEU A 31 15.64 7.04 -3.06
CA LEU A 31 14.97 8.30 -2.73
C LEU A 31 14.53 9.12 -3.97
N PHE A 32 15.12 8.91 -5.15
CA PHE A 32 14.70 9.61 -6.37
C PHE A 32 13.28 9.24 -6.84
N LEU A 33 12.69 8.18 -6.26
CA LEU A 33 11.28 7.85 -6.47
C LEU A 33 10.35 8.99 -6.07
N LEU A 34 10.75 9.84 -5.11
CA LEU A 34 9.96 10.99 -4.66
C LEU A 34 9.56 11.93 -5.81
N ALA A 35 10.45 12.14 -6.78
CA ALA A 35 10.16 12.97 -7.96
C ALA A 35 9.05 12.40 -8.84
N HIS A 36 8.74 11.10 -8.70
CA HIS A 36 7.78 10.38 -9.51
C HIS A 36 6.52 9.99 -8.72
N PHE A 37 6.41 10.40 -7.46
CA PHE A 37 5.30 10.02 -6.58
C PHE A 37 3.93 10.33 -7.15
N ARG A 38 3.77 11.53 -7.72
CA ARG A 38 2.49 11.92 -8.31
C ARG A 38 2.00 10.92 -9.34
N LEU A 39 2.88 10.48 -10.23
CA LEU A 39 2.53 9.54 -11.29
C LEU A 39 2.40 8.11 -10.76
N LEU A 40 3.33 7.68 -9.90
CA LEU A 40 3.32 6.35 -9.31
C LEU A 40 2.06 6.12 -8.47
N PHE A 41 1.77 7.00 -7.52
CA PHE A 41 0.59 6.84 -6.65
C PHE A 41 -0.71 7.00 -7.43
N SER A 42 -0.77 7.85 -8.47
CA SER A 42 -1.94 7.91 -9.35
C SER A 42 -2.24 6.57 -10.01
N LEU A 43 -1.22 5.90 -10.57
CA LEU A 43 -1.36 4.57 -11.18
C LEU A 43 -1.65 3.49 -10.13
N PHE A 44 -0.98 3.53 -8.98
CA PHE A 44 -1.21 2.57 -7.90
C PHE A 44 -2.63 2.64 -7.36
N PHE A 45 -3.16 3.82 -7.05
CA PHE A 45 -4.54 3.95 -6.58
C PHE A 45 -5.54 3.45 -7.63
N GLN A 46 -5.28 3.70 -8.91
CA GLN A 46 -6.13 3.16 -9.96
C GLN A 46 -6.08 1.62 -10.05
N TRP A 47 -4.89 1.03 -9.91
CA TRP A 47 -4.68 -0.40 -10.11
C TRP A 47 -4.95 -1.24 -8.86
N MET A 48 -4.94 -0.62 -7.68
CA MET A 48 -5.29 -1.23 -6.40
C MET A 48 -6.71 -1.80 -6.41
N HIS A 49 -7.62 -1.20 -7.18
CA HIS A 49 -9.01 -1.62 -7.32
C HIS A 49 -9.30 -2.32 -8.65
N ALA A 50 -8.27 -2.86 -9.32
CA ALA A 50 -8.47 -3.63 -10.55
C ALA A 50 -9.28 -4.91 -10.30
N ASP A 51 -9.99 -5.40 -11.32
CA ASP A 51 -10.82 -6.61 -11.23
C ASP A 51 -10.00 -7.90 -11.03
N ASP A 52 -8.71 -7.90 -11.37
CA ASP A 52 -7.85 -9.08 -11.24
C ASP A 52 -6.94 -9.04 -10.02
N ASP A 53 -7.00 -10.10 -9.21
CA ASP A 53 -6.23 -10.24 -7.97
C ASP A 53 -4.71 -10.09 -8.18
N ARG A 54 -4.19 -10.57 -9.32
CA ARG A 54 -2.76 -10.52 -9.64
C ARG A 54 -2.25 -9.08 -9.71
N THR A 55 -3.00 -8.19 -10.37
CA THR A 55 -2.65 -6.77 -10.41
C THR A 55 -2.60 -6.20 -9.01
N VAL A 56 -3.65 -6.42 -8.22
CA VAL A 56 -3.77 -5.85 -6.87
C VAL A 56 -2.60 -6.27 -5.99
N LEU A 57 -2.26 -7.56 -5.98
CA LEU A 57 -1.12 -8.09 -5.20
C LEU A 57 0.19 -7.44 -5.61
N LEU A 58 0.47 -7.37 -6.92
CA LEU A 58 1.68 -6.73 -7.43
C LEU A 58 1.75 -5.24 -7.07
N VAL A 59 0.62 -4.52 -7.10
CA VAL A 59 0.54 -3.12 -6.68
C VAL A 59 0.88 -2.98 -5.20
N LEU A 60 0.34 -3.83 -4.33
CA LEU A 60 0.64 -3.80 -2.90
C LEU A 60 2.13 -4.04 -2.64
N GLU A 61 2.75 -5.03 -3.28
CA GLU A 61 4.19 -5.28 -3.20
C GLU A 61 5.01 -4.04 -3.63
N ARG A 62 4.60 -3.38 -4.72
CA ARG A 62 5.28 -2.19 -5.23
C ARG A 62 5.10 -0.99 -4.29
N ILE A 63 3.92 -0.80 -3.69
CA ILE A 63 3.68 0.24 -2.68
C ILE A 63 4.56 0.00 -1.45
N HIS A 64 4.59 -1.23 -0.95
CA HIS A 64 5.44 -1.59 0.18
C HIS A 64 6.91 -1.24 -0.09
N THR A 65 7.41 -1.59 -1.27
CA THR A 65 8.76 -1.24 -1.73
C THR A 65 8.99 0.27 -1.75
N VAL A 66 8.08 1.04 -2.36
CA VAL A 66 8.18 2.50 -2.46
C VAL A 66 8.20 3.14 -1.07
N ILE A 67 7.34 2.71 -0.15
CA ILE A 67 7.31 3.26 1.22
C ILE A 67 8.63 2.95 1.93
N LYS A 68 9.11 1.71 1.85
CA LYS A 68 10.36 1.27 2.47
C LYS A 68 11.55 2.11 1.99
N LEU A 69 11.63 2.38 0.69
CA LEU A 69 12.71 3.16 0.08
C LEU A 69 12.62 4.68 0.34
N THR A 70 11.44 5.20 0.72
CA THR A 70 11.18 6.64 0.87
C THR A 70 10.75 7.06 2.28
N TRP A 71 11.01 6.18 3.26
CA TRP A 71 10.45 6.22 4.61
C TRP A 71 10.67 7.56 5.36
N ILE A 72 11.77 8.28 5.09
CA ILE A 72 12.22 9.47 5.82
C ILE A 72 11.31 10.71 5.65
N ARG A 73 10.49 10.82 4.60
CA ARG A 73 9.82 12.09 4.23
C ARG A 73 8.31 12.10 4.53
N LYS A 74 7.77 13.25 4.93
CA LYS A 74 6.32 13.50 4.93
C LYS A 74 5.80 13.34 3.50
N SER A 75 4.83 12.45 3.30
CA SER A 75 4.19 12.20 2.00
C SER A 75 2.79 12.80 2.01
N PRO A 76 2.37 13.55 0.98
CA PRO A 76 1.00 14.03 0.87
C PRO A 76 0.00 12.88 0.63
N TYR A 77 0.48 11.69 0.29
CA TYR A 77 -0.34 10.53 -0.04
C TYR A 77 -0.63 9.61 1.15
N THR A 78 -0.04 9.85 2.34
CA THR A 78 -0.21 8.94 3.51
C THR A 78 -1.67 8.75 3.88
N SER A 79 -2.42 9.86 4.06
CA SER A 79 -3.83 9.81 4.45
C SER A 79 -4.69 9.07 3.42
N ARG A 80 -4.53 9.44 2.14
CA ARG A 80 -5.23 8.78 1.04
C ARG A 80 -4.87 7.29 0.96
N LEU A 81 -3.59 6.93 1.11
CA LEU A 81 -3.17 5.54 1.03
C LEU A 81 -3.79 4.70 2.14
N VAL A 82 -3.88 5.23 3.37
CA VAL A 82 -4.60 4.54 4.46
C VAL A 82 -6.06 4.29 4.08
N ASP A 83 -6.73 5.27 3.47
CA ASP A 83 -8.13 5.13 3.04
C ASP A 83 -8.30 4.06 1.97
N GLU A 84 -7.45 4.08 0.95
CA GLU A 84 -7.51 3.14 -0.17
C GLU A 84 -7.18 1.71 0.32
N LEU A 85 -6.24 1.55 1.27
CA LEU A 85 -5.93 0.26 1.90
C LEU A 85 -7.09 -0.29 2.74
N VAL A 86 -7.77 0.58 3.49
CA VAL A 86 -8.97 0.21 4.26
C VAL A 86 -10.10 -0.19 3.33
N LEU A 87 -10.33 0.57 2.26
CA LEU A 87 -11.33 0.24 1.24
C LEU A 87 -11.01 -1.11 0.59
N LEU A 88 -9.75 -1.32 0.17
CA LEU A 88 -9.32 -2.59 -0.40
C LEU A 88 -9.47 -3.75 0.58
N TYR A 89 -9.23 -3.53 1.88
CA TYR A 89 -9.45 -4.56 2.90
C TYR A 89 -10.91 -5.03 2.91
N LYS A 90 -11.86 -4.10 2.81
CA LYS A 90 -13.29 -4.43 2.72
C LYS A 90 -13.60 -5.17 1.41
N GLU A 91 -13.14 -4.64 0.28
CA GLU A 91 -13.33 -5.25 -1.04
C GLU A 91 -12.71 -6.65 -1.14
N SER A 92 -11.62 -6.91 -0.41
CA SER A 92 -10.94 -8.21 -0.41
C SER A 92 -11.85 -9.35 0.06
N ALA A 93 -12.93 -9.07 0.80
CA ALA A 93 -13.86 -10.08 1.29
C ALA A 93 -14.47 -10.95 0.17
N THR A 94 -14.62 -10.39 -1.03
CA THR A 94 -15.19 -11.07 -2.20
C THR A 94 -14.13 -11.65 -3.14
N ARG A 95 -12.83 -11.39 -2.88
CA ARG A 95 -11.71 -11.80 -3.74
C ARG A 95 -11.25 -13.22 -3.41
N LYS A 96 -10.70 -13.91 -4.41
CA LYS A 96 -10.15 -15.27 -4.22
C LYS A 96 -8.86 -15.21 -3.39
N SER A 97 -8.06 -14.18 -3.60
CA SER A 97 -6.76 -13.98 -2.93
C SER A 97 -6.88 -13.16 -1.64
N ARG A 98 -8.05 -13.20 -0.98
CA ARG A 98 -8.37 -12.33 0.17
C ARG A 98 -7.31 -12.36 1.28
N GLU A 99 -6.81 -13.53 1.64
CA GLU A 99 -5.88 -13.68 2.76
C GLU A 99 -4.52 -13.07 2.44
N MET A 100 -4.00 -13.34 1.23
CA MET A 100 -2.76 -12.74 0.75
C MET A 100 -2.87 -11.21 0.65
N MET A 101 -3.98 -10.69 0.13
CA MET A 101 -4.23 -9.24 0.06
C MET A 101 -4.26 -8.61 1.47
N ARG A 102 -5.01 -9.21 2.39
CA ARG A 102 -5.13 -8.71 3.77
C ARG A 102 -3.80 -8.71 4.51
N ASN A 103 -2.96 -9.73 4.29
CA ASN A 103 -1.60 -9.77 4.87
C ASN A 103 -0.72 -8.64 4.32
N HIS A 104 -0.71 -8.42 3.00
CA HIS A 104 0.03 -7.30 2.41
C HIS A 104 -0.48 -5.93 2.89
N ILE A 105 -1.80 -5.77 3.00
CA ILE A 105 -2.40 -4.55 3.55
C ILE A 105 -1.91 -4.32 4.99
N MET A 106 -1.90 -5.36 5.81
CA MET A 106 -1.42 -5.29 7.19
C MET A 106 0.06 -4.87 7.26
N GLU A 107 0.91 -5.51 6.46
CA GLU A 107 2.35 -5.19 6.39
C GLU A 107 2.58 -3.73 6.00
N ILE A 108 1.83 -3.22 5.02
CA ILE A 108 1.92 -1.82 4.61
C ILE A 108 1.43 -0.87 5.72
N LEU A 109 0.33 -1.18 6.40
CA LEU A 109 -0.17 -0.37 7.50
C LEU A 109 0.84 -0.31 8.66
N MET A 110 1.45 -1.44 9.02
CA MET A 110 2.52 -1.47 10.04
C MET A 110 3.73 -0.64 9.61
N LEU A 111 4.15 -0.76 8.35
CA LEU A 111 5.26 0.04 7.82
C LEU A 111 4.92 1.55 7.84
N LEU A 112 3.69 1.92 7.49
CA LEU A 112 3.23 3.32 7.54
C LEU A 112 3.21 3.86 8.97
N GLN A 113 2.73 3.08 9.93
CA GLN A 113 2.74 3.45 11.34
C GLN A 113 4.18 3.69 11.82
N LYS A 114 5.09 2.74 11.58
CA LYS A 114 6.51 2.85 11.95
C LYS A 114 7.19 4.07 11.33
N CYS A 115 6.89 4.38 10.06
CA CYS A 115 7.62 5.43 9.34
C CYS A 115 6.95 6.81 9.37
N LYS A 116 5.65 6.92 9.61
CA LYS A 116 4.89 8.18 9.49
C LYS A 116 4.27 8.67 10.80
N GLY A 117 4.27 7.84 11.86
CA GLY A 117 3.86 8.21 13.21
C GLY A 117 2.52 8.95 13.24
N GLN A 118 2.53 10.20 13.72
CA GLN A 118 1.32 11.01 13.89
C GLN A 118 0.50 11.19 12.59
N GLN A 119 1.12 11.28 11.41
CA GLN A 119 0.38 11.40 10.15
C GLN A 119 -0.45 10.16 9.85
N PHE A 120 0.07 8.99 10.20
CA PHE A 120 -0.66 7.73 10.10
C PHE A 120 -1.78 7.69 11.13
N GLU A 121 -1.49 8.01 12.40
CA GLU A 121 -2.48 7.97 13.48
C GLU A 121 -3.68 8.87 13.21
N GLU A 122 -3.48 10.08 12.69
CA GLU A 122 -4.56 10.99 12.30
C GLU A 122 -5.45 10.40 11.20
N ALA A 123 -4.84 9.77 10.20
CA ALA A 123 -5.56 9.11 9.11
C ALA A 123 -6.23 7.80 9.57
N TRP A 124 -5.64 7.08 10.51
CA TRP A 124 -6.13 5.80 11.02
C TRP A 124 -7.29 5.98 11.99
N LYS A 125 -7.24 7.02 12.84
CA LYS A 125 -8.24 7.28 13.89
C LYS A 125 -9.68 7.33 13.38
N LYS A 126 -9.90 7.86 12.18
CA LYS A 126 -11.25 7.97 11.58
C LYS A 126 -11.89 6.62 11.25
N HIS A 127 -11.08 5.55 11.15
CA HIS A 127 -11.53 4.19 10.84
C HIS A 127 -11.81 3.34 12.09
N GLY A 128 -11.49 3.84 13.30
CA GLY A 128 -11.57 3.07 14.54
C GLY A 128 -12.99 2.68 15.01
N ALA A 129 -14.03 3.29 14.45
CA ALA A 129 -15.43 2.99 14.76
C ALA A 129 -16.09 2.06 13.72
N ASP A 130 -15.35 1.61 12.72
CA ASP A 130 -15.87 0.82 11.61
C ASP A 130 -15.96 -0.66 11.99
N LEU A 131 -17.19 -1.18 12.03
CA LEU A 131 -17.46 -2.56 12.42
C LEU A 131 -16.85 -3.59 11.45
N ASP A 132 -16.76 -3.26 10.16
CA ASP A 132 -16.19 -4.15 9.14
C ASP A 132 -14.68 -4.33 9.31
N LEU A 133 -14.04 -3.43 10.07
CA LEU A 133 -12.62 -3.43 10.34
C LEU A 133 -12.25 -4.06 11.68
N THR A 134 -13.22 -4.59 12.44
CA THR A 134 -12.96 -5.14 13.80
C THR A 134 -11.79 -6.13 13.81
N LEU A 135 -11.75 -7.07 12.86
CA LEU A 135 -10.66 -8.05 12.73
C LEU A 135 -9.33 -7.42 12.31
N LEU A 136 -9.37 -6.39 11.45
CA LEU A 136 -8.18 -5.66 11.04
C LEU A 136 -7.60 -4.89 12.23
N LEU A 137 -8.46 -4.19 12.96
CA LEU A 137 -8.12 -3.40 14.15
C LEU A 137 -7.57 -4.27 15.28
N SER A 138 -8.15 -5.46 15.50
CA SER A 138 -7.65 -6.39 16.54
C SER A 138 -6.25 -6.89 16.19
N ARG A 139 -6.06 -7.41 14.97
CA ARG A 139 -4.75 -7.90 14.50
C ARG A 139 -3.70 -6.79 14.46
N PHE A 140 -4.09 -5.60 14.02
CA PHE A 140 -3.18 -4.46 13.98
C PHE A 140 -2.72 -4.09 15.40
N LYS A 141 -3.63 -4.07 16.38
CA LYS A 141 -3.28 -3.82 17.79
C LYS A 141 -2.35 -4.89 18.36
N GLU A 142 -2.64 -6.16 18.11
CA GLU A 142 -1.78 -7.29 18.56
C GLU A 142 -0.34 -7.12 18.06
N LEU A 143 -0.18 -6.85 16.76
CA LEU A 143 1.15 -6.67 16.15
C LEU A 143 1.87 -5.41 16.66
N CYS A 144 1.13 -4.34 16.94
CA CYS A 144 1.72 -3.14 17.56
C CYS A 144 2.21 -3.39 18.99
N THR A 145 1.53 -4.26 19.74
CA THR A 145 1.92 -4.59 21.13
C THR A 145 3.12 -5.54 21.19
N GLU A 146 3.31 -6.40 20.19
CA GLU A 146 4.45 -7.33 20.12
C GLU A 146 5.77 -6.60 19.78
N ASP A 147 5.74 -5.60 18.89
CA ASP A 147 6.89 -4.73 18.57
C ASP A 147 7.30 -3.79 19.73
N GLY A 148 6.50 -3.71 20.80
CA GLY A 148 6.73 -2.84 21.96
C GLY A 148 7.59 -3.45 23.07
N SER A 149 8.04 -4.69 22.92
CA SER A 149 8.98 -5.29 23.89
C SER A 149 10.39 -4.80 23.60
N PRO A 150 11.05 -4.05 24.51
CA PRO A 150 12.47 -3.79 24.38
C PRO A 150 13.18 -5.13 24.58
N GLU A 151 13.80 -5.65 23.53
CA GLU A 151 14.90 -6.60 23.71
C GLU A 151 15.97 -5.86 24.51
N PHE A 152 16.12 -6.27 25.78
CA PHE A 152 17.18 -5.85 26.69
C PHE A 152 18.54 -6.38 26.23
#